data_AF-A0A7C3REN5-F1
#
_entry.id   AF-A0A7C3REN5-F1
#
_cell.length_a   1.000
_cell.length_b   1.000
_cell.length_c   1.000
_cell.angle_alpha   90.00
_cell.angle_beta   90.00
_cell.angle_gamma   90.00
#
_symmetry.space_group_name_H-M   'P 1'
#
loop_
_entity.id
_entity.type
_entity.pdbx_description
1 polymer ?
#
loop_
_entity_poly.entity_id
_entity_poly.type
_entity_poly.pdbx_seq_one_letter_code
_entity_poly.pdbx_strand_id
1 'polypeptide(L)'
;MGFTMTGIDITISILLLSGLLLGIVRGFVGSVFDLIGIATGIILASQIYRAPANLFERFNITGNAVNLVCFLFTVLVLVFVCIFFLDLLRKRVEYKHIIDRLLGIVPGALEGAILTGIILITMSVSFNSATEVQQSKLSKYILKFLPPIYEKADKWKINIPKMIYLPHNYLDEFKPDNKEIYFVKTNFSQWEGFTCMECGGKVRFDGYFLKIGAAMVPKFTCEGCGRTSDGCQTYEGFHKLYNSCPVDVARQKIRFDCGRWPNHKLISPRGPCPVDKKTLDIWDWEPPASY
;
A
#
# COMPACT_ATOMS: atom_id res chain seq x y z
N MET A 1 -3.60 -31.62 11.92
CA MET A 1 -2.88 -30.83 10.90
C MET A 1 -1.53 -30.44 11.49
N GLY A 2 -0.44 -31.05 11.00
CA GLY A 2 0.90 -30.84 11.52
C GLY A 2 1.35 -29.38 11.41
N PHE A 3 2.02 -28.89 12.44
CA PHE A 3 2.61 -27.56 12.49
C PHE A 3 3.87 -27.52 11.64
N THR A 4 3.75 -27.34 10.32
CA THR A 4 4.90 -27.01 9.49
C THR A 4 5.16 -25.51 9.58
N MET A 5 6.12 -25.10 10.43
CA MET A 5 6.66 -23.74 10.39
C MET A 5 7.32 -23.54 9.03
N THR A 6 6.91 -22.49 8.30
CA THR A 6 7.54 -22.14 7.03
C THR A 6 8.91 -21.49 7.29
N GLY A 7 9.79 -21.45 6.28
CA GLY A 7 11.04 -20.69 6.37
C GLY A 7 10.78 -19.21 6.70
N ILE A 8 9.68 -18.65 6.21
CA ILE A 8 9.24 -17.28 6.51
C ILE A 8 8.88 -17.13 8.00
N ASP A 9 8.20 -18.11 8.62
CA ASP A 9 7.89 -18.06 10.05
C ASP A 9 9.17 -18.05 10.91
N ILE A 10 10.19 -18.81 10.51
CA ILE A 10 11.50 -18.81 11.19
C ILE A 10 12.17 -17.44 11.05
N THR A 11 12.20 -16.87 9.84
CA THR A 11 12.75 -15.53 9.60
C THR A 11 12.03 -14.47 10.43
N ILE A 12 10.70 -14.46 10.44
CA ILE A 12 9.90 -13.54 11.26
C ILE A 12 10.25 -13.71 12.75
N SER A 13 10.33 -14.95 13.24
CA SER A 13 10.65 -15.22 14.64
C SER A 13 12.02 -14.66 15.02
N ILE A 14 13.04 -14.85 14.17
CA ILE A 14 14.39 -14.31 14.39
C ILE A 14 14.38 -12.79 14.42
N LEU A 15 13.65 -12.14 13.51
CA LEU A 15 13.58 -10.68 13.42
C LEU A 15 12.83 -10.05 14.61
N LEU A 16 11.76 -10.69 15.08
CA LEU A 16 11.03 -10.23 16.26
C LEU A 16 11.89 -10.42 17.53
N LEU A 17 12.56 -11.57 17.66
CA LEU A 17 13.47 -11.84 18.77
C LEU A 17 14.66 -10.87 18.77
N SER A 18 15.24 -10.57 17.61
CA SER A 18 16.33 -9.59 17.53
C SER A 18 15.87 -8.20 17.94
N GLY A 19 14.67 -7.76 17.54
CA GLY A 19 14.06 -6.51 18.00
C GLY A 19 13.89 -6.45 19.52
N LEU A 20 13.40 -7.53 20.14
CA LEU A 20 13.28 -7.63 21.61
C LEU A 20 14.65 -7.51 22.30
N LEU A 21 15.65 -8.23 21.81
CA LEU A 21 17.01 -8.20 22.36
C LEU A 21 17.67 -6.83 22.19
N LEU A 22 17.53 -6.22 21.02
CA LEU A 22 18.02 -4.87 20.76
C LEU A 22 17.34 -3.84 21.67
N GLY A 23 16.05 -3.98 21.93
CA GLY A 23 15.31 -3.16 22.89
C GLY A 23 15.86 -3.26 24.31
N ILE A 24 16.24 -4.46 24.76
CA ILE A 24 16.88 -4.66 26.09
C ILE A 24 18.26 -4.00 26.14
N VAL A 25 19.05 -4.13 25.07
CA VAL A 25 20.41 -3.58 24.99
C VAL A 25 20.37 -2.05 24.92
N ARG A 26 19.52 -1.50 24.06
CA ARG A 26 19.36 -0.04 23.87
C ARG A 26 18.62 0.61 25.02
N GLY A 27 17.69 -0.09 25.67
CA GLY A 27 16.81 0.45 26.69
C GLY A 27 15.69 1.32 26.12
N PHE A 28 14.70 1.63 26.95
CA PHE A 28 13.46 2.30 26.56
C PHE A 28 13.68 3.66 25.90
N VAL A 29 14.46 4.54 26.53
CA VAL A 29 14.74 5.87 25.97
C VAL A 29 15.39 5.73 24.61
N GLY A 30 16.38 4.83 24.48
CA GLY A 30 17.06 4.56 23.23
C GLY A 30 16.13 4.10 22.11
N SER A 31 15.32 3.10 22.41
CA SER A 31 14.38 2.56 21.44
C SER A 31 13.27 3.54 21.06
N VAL A 32 12.87 4.45 21.95
CA VAL A 32 11.94 5.54 21.57
C VAL A 32 12.60 6.49 20.57
N PHE A 33 13.86 6.87 20.77
CA PHE A 33 14.59 7.68 19.79
C PHE A 33 14.77 6.94 18.46
N ASP A 34 15.03 5.64 18.49
CA ASP A 34 15.11 4.81 17.29
C ASP A 34 13.79 4.78 16.53
N LEU A 35 12.66 4.57 17.22
CA LEU A 35 11.33 4.59 16.60
C LEU A 35 11.03 5.94 15.95
N ILE A 36 11.38 7.05 16.60
CA ILE A 36 11.24 8.39 16.02
C ILE A 36 12.11 8.50 14.77
N GLY A 37 13.38 8.07 14.84
CA GLY A 37 14.31 8.10 13.72
C GLY A 37 13.87 7.23 12.54
N ILE A 38 13.30 6.05 12.81
CA ILE A 38 12.70 5.15 11.81
C ILE A 38 11.52 5.84 11.15
N ALA A 39 10.59 6.39 11.94
CA ALA A 39 9.41 7.08 11.42
C ALA A 39 9.81 8.29 10.55
N THR A 40 10.68 9.17 11.05
CA THR A 40 11.14 10.35 10.29
C THR A 40 11.92 9.94 9.03
N GLY A 41 12.79 8.93 9.13
CA GLY A 41 13.55 8.42 7.99
C GLY A 41 12.66 7.86 6.89
N ILE A 42 11.63 7.08 7.23
CA ILE A 42 10.65 6.55 6.27
C ILE A 42 9.85 7.68 5.62
N ILE A 43 9.38 8.66 6.41
CA ILE A 43 8.63 9.82 5.89
C ILE A 43 9.48 10.60 4.90
N LEU A 44 10.72 10.96 5.25
CA LEU A 44 11.63 11.67 4.37
C LEU A 44 11.97 10.85 3.12
N ALA A 45 12.25 9.55 3.28
CA ALA A 45 12.53 8.65 2.17
C ALA A 45 11.36 8.57 1.18
N SER A 46 10.11 8.53 1.68
CA SER A 46 8.92 8.53 0.84
C SER A 46 8.83 9.75 -0.08
N GLN A 47 9.42 10.88 0.32
CA GLN A 47 9.44 12.11 -0.45
C GLN A 47 10.56 12.13 -1.48
N ILE A 48 11.76 11.64 -1.13
CA ILE A 48 12.96 11.83 -1.95
C ILE A 48 13.39 10.60 -2.78
N TYR A 49 12.88 9.40 -2.53
CA TYR A 49 13.38 8.17 -3.17
C TYR A 49 13.27 8.15 -4.71
N ARG A 50 12.44 9.01 -5.30
CA ARG A 50 12.38 9.15 -6.76
C ARG A 50 13.64 9.79 -7.34
N ALA A 51 14.40 10.55 -6.57
CA ALA A 51 15.65 11.15 -7.06
C ALA A 51 16.68 10.08 -7.51
N PRO A 52 17.03 9.06 -6.69
CA PRO A 52 17.86 7.97 -7.17
C PRO A 52 17.16 7.15 -8.27
N ALA A 53 15.85 6.92 -8.19
CA ALA A 53 15.13 6.17 -9.23
C ALA A 53 15.24 6.83 -10.62
N ASN A 54 15.03 8.15 -10.69
CA ASN A 54 15.17 8.94 -11.92
C ASN A 54 16.61 8.95 -12.46
N LEU A 55 17.62 8.76 -11.60
CA LEU A 55 19.00 8.60 -12.03
C LEU A 55 19.19 7.27 -12.77
N PHE A 56 18.63 6.18 -12.26
CA PHE A 56 18.64 4.86 -12.92
C PHE A 56 17.86 4.87 -14.24
N GLU A 57 16.77 5.63 -14.33
CA GLU A 57 16.01 5.80 -15.58
C GLU A 57 16.88 6.35 -16.73
N ARG A 58 17.86 7.22 -16.43
CA ARG A 58 18.81 7.74 -17.44
C ARG A 58 19.70 6.64 -18.04
N PHE A 59 19.84 5.51 -17.36
CA PHE A 59 20.56 4.34 -17.83
C PHE A 59 19.63 3.27 -18.44
N ASN A 60 18.38 3.63 -18.74
CA ASN A 60 17.32 2.70 -19.19
C ASN A 60 16.98 1.59 -18.18
N ILE A 61 17.32 1.77 -16.89
CA ILE A 61 16.97 0.83 -15.82
C ILE A 61 15.67 1.32 -15.19
N THR A 62 14.55 0.71 -15.59
CA THR A 62 13.19 1.13 -15.19
C THR A 62 12.41 -0.02 -14.54
N GLY A 63 11.28 0.29 -13.90
CA GLY A 63 10.32 -0.69 -13.38
C GLY A 63 10.09 -0.66 -11.87
N ASN A 64 9.10 -1.43 -11.41
CA ASN A 64 8.67 -1.47 -10.01
C ASN A 64 9.79 -1.88 -9.05
N ALA A 65 10.61 -2.86 -9.46
CA ALA A 65 11.71 -3.36 -8.64
C ALA A 65 12.77 -2.27 -8.38
N VAL A 66 13.09 -1.44 -9.39
CA VAL A 66 14.04 -0.33 -9.26
C VAL A 66 13.52 0.71 -8.26
N ASN A 67 12.25 1.08 -8.37
CA ASN A 67 11.59 2.02 -7.46
C ASN A 67 11.58 1.49 -6.01
N LEU A 68 11.28 0.21 -5.81
CA LEU A 68 11.30 -0.43 -4.50
C LEU A 68 12.72 -0.44 -3.90
N VAL A 69 13.72 -0.87 -4.67
CA VAL A 69 15.12 -0.91 -4.22
C VAL A 69 15.63 0.49 -3.87
N CYS A 70 15.35 1.49 -4.73
CA CYS A 70 15.71 2.88 -4.46
C CYS A 70 15.02 3.41 -3.19
N PHE A 71 13.75 3.07 -2.96
CA PHE A 71 13.05 3.41 -1.74
C PHE A 71 13.69 2.76 -0.51
N LEU A 72 13.94 1.45 -0.52
CA LEU A 72 14.55 0.74 0.60
C LEU A 72 15.95 1.25 0.92
N PHE A 73 16.76 1.52 -0.10
CA PHE A 73 18.09 2.11 0.07
C PHE A 73 18.00 3.51 0.70
N THR A 74 17.09 4.34 0.21
CA THR A 74 16.87 5.69 0.75
C THR A 74 16.37 5.63 2.20
N VAL A 75 15.45 4.71 2.53
CA VAL A 75 14.98 4.46 3.90
C VAL A 75 16.18 4.08 4.78
N LEU A 76 17.00 3.11 4.37
CA LEU A 76 18.15 2.66 5.14
C LEU A 76 19.11 3.82 5.47
N VAL A 77 19.50 4.62 4.47
CA VAL A 77 20.41 5.75 4.66
C VAL A 77 19.78 6.81 5.58
N LEU A 78 18.54 7.22 5.32
CA LEU A 78 17.90 8.29 6.09
C LEU A 78 17.55 7.87 7.52
N VAL A 79 17.10 6.64 7.74
CA VAL A 79 16.86 6.10 9.08
C VAL A 79 18.16 6.09 9.87
N PHE A 80 19.26 5.60 9.27
CA PHE A 80 20.58 5.61 9.92
C PHE A 80 21.01 7.04 10.30
N VAL A 81 20.89 7.99 9.37
CA VAL A 81 21.24 9.40 9.63
C VAL A 81 20.36 10.01 10.73
N CYS A 82 19.04 9.79 10.69
CA CYS A 82 18.12 10.30 11.70
C CYS A 82 18.42 9.74 13.10
N ILE A 83 18.58 8.41 13.21
CA ILE A 83 18.93 7.75 14.47
C ILE A 83 20.26 8.27 14.99
N PHE A 84 21.28 8.39 14.14
CA PHE A 84 22.59 8.92 14.54
C PHE A 84 22.48 10.31 15.17
N PHE A 85 21.75 11.23 14.56
CA PHE A 85 21.54 12.57 15.11
C PHE A 85 20.72 12.56 16.41
N LEU A 86 19.68 11.73 16.50
CA LEU A 86 18.87 11.58 17.70
C LEU A 86 19.67 10.98 18.86
N ASP A 87 20.59 10.05 18.59
CA ASP A 87 21.48 9.46 19.58
C ASP A 87 22.48 10.49 20.14
N LEU A 88 22.89 11.49 19.36
CA LEU A 88 23.70 12.61 19.88
C LEU A 88 22.93 13.44 20.90
N LEU A 89 21.62 13.62 20.72
CA LEU A 89 20.76 14.32 21.67
C LEU A 89 20.50 13.48 22.91
N ARG A 90 20.30 12.17 22.73
CA ARG A 90 20.06 11.21 23.81
C ARG A 90 21.14 11.22 24.88
N LYS A 91 22.41 11.42 24.52
CA LYS A 91 23.54 11.48 25.47
C LYS A 91 23.39 12.55 26.55
N ARG A 92 22.47 13.50 26.39
CA ARG A 92 22.19 14.57 27.37
C ARG A 92 21.10 14.20 28.38
N VAL A 93 20.51 13.02 28.30
CA VAL A 93 19.41 12.57 29.17
C VAL A 93 19.92 11.54 30.18
N GLU A 94 19.77 11.83 31.46
CA GLU A 94 20.09 10.89 32.55
C GLU A 94 18.88 10.03 32.92
N TYR A 95 19.07 8.72 33.12
CA TYR A 95 17.99 7.80 33.49
C TYR A 95 18.49 6.56 34.25
N LYS A 96 17.59 5.88 34.98
CA LYS A 96 17.90 4.68 35.76
C LYS A 96 18.04 3.46 34.87
N HIS A 97 19.25 2.90 34.80
CA HIS A 97 19.62 1.85 33.84
C HIS A 97 18.80 0.54 33.88
N ILE A 98 18.36 0.06 35.04
CA ILE A 98 17.69 -1.26 35.13
C ILE A 98 16.26 -1.20 34.60
N ILE A 99 15.49 -0.19 35.03
CA ILE A 99 14.09 -0.02 34.61
C ILE A 99 14.04 0.35 33.13
N ASP A 100 14.95 1.20 32.67
CA ASP A 100 15.06 1.58 31.26
C ASP A 100 15.28 0.36 30.35
N ARG A 101 16.18 -0.55 30.73
CA ARG A 101 16.43 -1.78 29.95
C ARG A 101 15.22 -2.70 29.84
N LEU A 102 14.52 -2.91 30.95
CA LEU A 102 13.36 -3.81 30.96
C LEU A 102 12.18 -3.21 30.18
N LEU A 103 11.96 -1.89 30.29
CA LEU A 103 10.94 -1.19 29.51
C LEU A 103 11.28 -1.13 28.02
N GLY A 104 12.57 -1.21 27.65
CA GLY A 104 13.04 -1.22 26.26
C GLY A 104 12.55 -2.39 25.41
N ILE A 105 12.08 -3.47 26.04
CA ILE A 105 11.49 -4.62 25.35
C ILE A 105 10.30 -4.19 24.47
N VAL A 106 9.43 -3.32 24.98
CA VAL A 106 8.20 -2.90 24.28
C VAL A 106 8.50 -2.13 22.99
N PRO A 107 9.26 -1.01 23.01
CA PRO A 107 9.61 -0.31 21.79
C PRO A 107 10.53 -1.14 20.88
N GLY A 108 11.44 -1.97 21.42
CA GLY A 108 12.24 -2.89 20.60
C GLY A 108 11.41 -3.95 19.87
N ALA A 109 10.34 -4.47 20.49
CA ALA A 109 9.38 -5.34 19.81
C ALA A 109 8.71 -4.63 18.62
N LEU A 110 8.37 -3.35 18.80
CA LEU A 110 7.77 -2.54 17.74
C LEU A 110 8.76 -2.27 16.61
N GLU A 111 10.03 -1.97 16.90
CA GLU A 111 11.10 -1.87 15.90
C GLU A 111 11.25 -3.17 15.10
N GLY A 112 11.30 -4.31 15.79
CA GLY A 112 11.35 -5.63 15.17
C GLY A 112 10.14 -5.90 14.28
N ALA A 113 8.94 -5.50 14.71
CA ALA A 113 7.72 -5.61 13.92
C ALA A 113 7.73 -4.70 12.68
N ILE A 114 8.24 -3.47 12.79
CA ILE A 114 8.40 -2.55 11.65
C ILE A 114 9.39 -3.11 10.64
N LEU A 115 10.57 -3.58 11.09
CA LEU A 115 11.57 -4.19 10.22
C LEU A 115 11.00 -5.43 9.52
N THR A 116 10.32 -6.30 10.28
CA THR A 116 9.62 -7.46 9.72
C THR A 116 8.59 -7.03 8.69
N GLY A 117 7.78 -6.00 8.97
CA GLY A 117 6.79 -5.46 8.04
C GLY A 117 7.42 -5.00 6.73
N ILE A 118 8.53 -4.26 6.78
CA ILE A 118 9.28 -3.81 5.59
C ILE A 118 9.78 -5.01 4.78
N ILE A 119 10.32 -6.04 5.44
CA ILE A 119 10.78 -7.26 4.77
C ILE A 119 9.61 -7.99 4.10
N LEU A 120 8.47 -8.15 4.78
CA LEU A 120 7.29 -8.80 4.21
C LEU A 120 6.69 -8.02 3.04
N ILE A 121 6.70 -6.68 3.09
CA ILE A 121 6.33 -5.82 1.97
C ILE A 121 7.26 -6.08 0.78
N THR A 122 8.56 -6.14 1.01
CA THR A 122 9.57 -6.39 -0.02
C THR A 122 9.41 -7.77 -0.64
N MET A 123 9.18 -8.80 0.18
CA MET A 123 8.93 -10.16 -0.27
C MET A 123 7.62 -10.29 -1.05
N SER A 124 6.69 -9.34 -0.93
CA SER A 124 5.42 -9.36 -1.65
C SER A 124 5.46 -8.67 -3.02
N VAL A 125 6.65 -8.43 -3.58
CA VAL A 125 6.83 -7.74 -4.88
C VAL A 125 6.27 -8.51 -6.07
N SER A 126 6.22 -9.84 -6.00
CA SER A 126 5.65 -10.70 -7.03
C SER A 126 4.49 -11.51 -6.47
N PHE A 127 3.56 -11.94 -7.32
CA PHE A 127 2.43 -12.75 -6.88
C PHE A 127 2.84 -14.06 -6.21
N ASN A 128 3.82 -14.77 -6.79
CA ASN A 128 4.29 -16.04 -6.24
C ASN A 128 4.90 -15.82 -4.85
N SER A 129 5.78 -14.83 -4.71
CA SER A 129 6.40 -14.52 -3.42
C SER A 129 5.40 -13.97 -2.40
N ALA A 130 4.40 -13.19 -2.83
CA ALA A 130 3.29 -12.75 -1.98
C ALA A 130 2.40 -13.92 -1.53
N THR A 131 2.22 -14.95 -2.37
CA THR A 131 1.50 -16.18 -2.00
C THR A 131 2.24 -16.92 -0.89
N GLU A 132 3.55 -17.09 -1.02
CA GLU A 132 4.39 -17.69 0.04
C GLU A 132 4.28 -16.92 1.36
N VAL A 133 4.33 -15.58 1.29
CA VAL A 133 4.13 -14.72 2.47
C VAL A 133 2.75 -14.95 3.07
N GLN A 134 1.69 -15.12 2.28
CA GLN A 134 0.34 -15.36 2.78
C GLN A 134 0.14 -16.73 3.43
N GLN A 135 0.93 -17.74 3.03
CA GLN A 135 0.88 -19.08 3.63
C GLN A 135 1.49 -19.10 5.04
N SER A 136 2.48 -18.24 5.32
CA SER A 136 3.03 -18.05 6.67
C SER A 136 1.93 -17.65 7.67
N LYS A 137 1.99 -18.21 8.88
CA LYS A 137 1.04 -17.90 9.95
C LYS A 137 1.45 -16.62 10.67
N LEU A 138 2.74 -16.44 10.93
CA LEU A 138 3.25 -15.26 11.64
C LEU A 138 3.12 -13.99 10.81
N SER A 139 3.27 -14.09 9.48
CA SER A 139 3.11 -12.94 8.58
C SER A 139 1.74 -12.29 8.75
N LYS A 140 0.66 -13.07 8.88
CA LYS A 140 -0.72 -12.57 9.00
C LYS A 140 -0.91 -11.64 10.20
N TYR A 141 -0.25 -11.93 11.32
CA TYR A 141 -0.34 -11.08 12.52
C TYR A 141 0.32 -9.73 12.30
N ILE A 142 1.49 -9.70 11.64
CA ILE A 142 2.21 -8.46 11.34
C ILE A 142 1.48 -7.66 10.26
N LEU A 143 1.07 -8.33 9.16
CA LEU A 143 0.46 -7.68 8.01
C LEU A 143 -0.90 -7.05 8.34
N LYS A 144 -1.66 -7.59 9.30
CA LYS A 144 -2.94 -7.03 9.76
C LYS A 144 -2.84 -5.55 10.17
N PHE A 145 -1.66 -5.10 10.62
CA PHE A 145 -1.44 -3.71 11.01
C PHE A 145 -1.12 -2.78 9.82
N LEU A 146 -0.76 -3.31 8.64
CA LEU A 146 -0.41 -2.48 7.49
C LEU A 146 -1.57 -1.60 7.02
N PRO A 147 -2.79 -2.13 6.74
CA PRO A 147 -3.88 -1.30 6.24
C PRO A 147 -4.20 -0.06 7.08
N PRO A 148 -4.42 -0.16 8.42
CA PRO A 148 -4.72 1.02 9.23
C PRO A 148 -3.55 2.00 9.33
N ILE A 149 -2.29 1.52 9.27
CA ILE A 149 -1.12 2.40 9.23
C ILE A 149 -1.12 3.23 7.95
N TYR A 150 -1.32 2.60 6.79
CA TYR A 150 -1.37 3.30 5.50
C TYR A 150 -2.58 4.23 5.38
N GLU A 151 -3.74 3.82 5.89
CA GLU A 151 -4.93 4.67 5.92
C GLU A 151 -4.69 5.93 6.75
N LYS A 152 -4.12 5.78 7.94
CA LYS A 152 -3.80 6.92 8.82
C LYS A 152 -2.73 7.83 8.20
N ALA A 153 -1.70 7.25 7.59
CA ALA A 153 -0.67 8.00 6.88
C ALA A 153 -1.27 8.83 5.73
N ASP A 154 -2.15 8.23 4.92
CA ASP A 154 -2.82 8.91 3.81
C ASP A 154 -3.74 10.03 4.28
N LYS A 155 -4.49 9.83 5.36
CA LYS A 155 -5.31 10.88 6.01
C LYS A 155 -4.46 12.05 6.51
N TRP A 156 -3.24 11.78 6.97
CA TRP A 156 -2.26 12.80 7.35
C TRP A 156 -1.46 13.35 6.16
N LYS A 157 -1.85 13.02 4.91
CA LYS A 157 -1.18 13.43 3.67
C LYS A 157 0.28 12.98 3.57
N ILE A 158 0.64 11.94 4.32
CA ILE A 158 1.95 11.28 4.25
C ILE A 158 1.84 10.16 3.22
N ASN A 159 2.22 10.47 1.98
CA ASN A 159 2.09 9.53 0.86
C ASN A 159 3.24 8.52 0.87
N ILE A 160 3.13 7.49 1.71
CA ILE A 160 4.08 6.38 1.77
C ILE A 160 3.81 5.43 0.60
N PRO A 161 4.83 5.11 -0.24
CA PRO A 161 4.72 4.09 -1.26
C PRO A 161 4.26 2.75 -0.69
N LYS A 162 3.36 2.06 -1.41
CA LYS A 162 2.72 0.83 -0.93
C LYS A 162 2.56 -0.18 -2.07
N MET A 163 2.48 -1.46 -1.71
CA MET A 163 2.20 -2.54 -2.67
C MET A 163 0.71 -2.60 -2.94
N ILE A 164 0.32 -2.41 -4.19
CA ILE A 164 -1.07 -2.41 -4.66
C ILE A 164 -1.28 -3.52 -5.68
N TYR A 165 -2.37 -4.27 -5.51
CA TYR A 165 -2.75 -5.37 -6.39
C TYR A 165 -3.88 -4.95 -7.33
N LEU A 166 -3.51 -4.32 -8.45
CA LEU A 166 -4.42 -3.79 -9.48
C LEU A 166 -3.83 -4.11 -10.87
N PRO A 167 -4.65 -4.31 -11.92
CA PRO A 167 -4.14 -4.40 -13.29
C PRO A 167 -3.54 -3.10 -13.79
N HIS A 168 -2.65 -3.20 -14.79
CA HIS A 168 -2.30 -2.05 -15.62
C HIS A 168 -3.43 -1.55 -16.53
N ASN A 169 -4.20 -2.46 -17.13
CA ASN A 169 -5.32 -2.12 -18.01
C ASN A 169 -6.65 -2.64 -17.47
N TYR A 170 -7.71 -1.87 -17.66
CA TYR A 170 -9.05 -2.30 -17.23
C TYR A 170 -9.48 -3.63 -17.85
N LEU A 171 -9.10 -3.93 -19.09
CA LEU A 171 -9.43 -5.20 -19.75
C LEU A 171 -8.80 -6.43 -19.07
N ASP A 172 -7.74 -6.23 -18.28
CA ASP A 172 -7.06 -7.28 -17.55
C ASP A 172 -7.69 -7.53 -16.16
N GLU A 173 -8.69 -6.73 -15.76
CA GLU A 173 -9.39 -6.81 -14.48
C GLU A 173 -10.14 -8.15 -14.29
N PHE A 174 -10.67 -8.71 -15.38
CA PHE A 174 -11.41 -9.99 -15.36
C PHE A 174 -10.58 -11.19 -15.80
N LYS A 175 -9.31 -10.99 -16.15
CA LYS A 175 -8.43 -12.10 -16.53
C LYS A 175 -8.00 -12.84 -15.25
N PRO A 176 -8.28 -14.16 -15.13
CA PRO A 176 -7.91 -14.91 -13.93
C PRO A 176 -6.39 -14.99 -13.71
N ASP A 177 -5.60 -14.82 -14.76
CA ASP A 177 -4.14 -14.81 -14.71
C ASP A 177 -3.53 -13.46 -14.31
N ASN A 178 -4.34 -12.43 -14.11
CA ASN A 178 -3.83 -11.12 -13.70
C ASN A 178 -3.31 -11.17 -12.26
N LYS A 179 -1.99 -11.20 -12.16
CA LYS A 179 -1.20 -11.38 -10.96
C LYS A 179 -0.29 -10.19 -10.67
N GLU A 180 -0.62 -9.02 -11.20
CA GLU A 180 0.27 -7.86 -11.15
C GLU A 180 0.21 -7.16 -9.79
N ILE A 181 1.39 -6.91 -9.21
CA ILE A 181 1.57 -6.14 -7.97
C ILE A 181 2.48 -4.96 -8.29
N TYR A 182 2.04 -3.77 -7.90
CA TYR A 182 2.74 -2.52 -8.16
C TYR A 182 3.17 -1.83 -6.88
N PHE A 183 4.39 -1.30 -6.92
CA PHE A 183 4.88 -0.41 -5.88
C PHE A 183 4.54 1.04 -6.27
N VAL A 184 3.46 1.57 -5.70
CA VAL A 184 2.91 2.87 -6.11
C VAL A 184 2.89 3.87 -4.95
N LYS A 185 3.17 5.13 -5.29
CA LYS A 185 3.04 6.28 -4.40
C LYS A 185 1.76 7.03 -4.72
N THR A 186 0.63 6.45 -4.32
CA THR A 186 -0.71 7.04 -4.53
C THR A 186 -1.43 7.15 -3.20
N ASN A 187 -2.01 8.33 -2.95
CA ASN A 187 -2.90 8.54 -1.82
C ASN A 187 -4.34 8.31 -2.26
N PHE A 188 -4.90 7.18 -1.89
CA PHE A 188 -6.26 6.80 -2.31
C PHE A 188 -7.34 7.48 -1.46
N SER A 189 -7.00 7.95 -0.25
CA SER A 189 -7.96 8.74 0.55
C SER A 189 -8.37 10.04 -0.13
N GLN A 190 -7.51 10.60 -1.00
CA GLN A 190 -7.82 11.79 -1.79
C GLN A 190 -8.83 11.53 -2.92
N TRP A 191 -9.23 10.27 -3.15
CA TRP A 191 -10.21 9.90 -4.16
C TRP A 191 -11.63 9.80 -3.58
N GLU A 192 -11.77 10.05 -2.28
CA GLU A 192 -13.05 10.31 -1.66
C GLU A 192 -13.74 11.50 -2.36
N GLY A 193 -15.03 11.36 -2.63
CA GLY A 193 -15.81 12.33 -3.41
C GLY A 193 -15.68 12.19 -4.93
N PHE A 194 -14.99 11.16 -5.44
CA PHE A 194 -15.02 10.86 -6.88
C PHE A 194 -16.41 10.42 -7.33
N THR A 195 -16.67 10.59 -8.62
CA THR A 195 -18.00 10.48 -9.21
C THR A 195 -18.23 9.09 -9.74
N CYS A 196 -19.22 8.38 -9.20
CA CYS A 196 -19.59 7.03 -9.61
C CYS A 196 -20.12 7.01 -11.05
N MET A 197 -19.64 6.06 -11.86
CA MET A 197 -20.04 5.94 -13.26
C MET A 197 -21.49 5.48 -13.47
N GLU A 198 -22.07 4.72 -12.54
CA GLU A 198 -23.44 4.20 -12.68
C GLU A 198 -24.50 5.26 -12.32
N CYS A 199 -24.33 5.98 -11.22
CA CYS A 199 -25.37 6.87 -10.68
C CYS A 199 -24.98 8.35 -10.58
N GLY A 200 -23.72 8.72 -10.84
CA GLY A 200 -23.21 10.08 -10.63
C GLY A 200 -23.02 10.46 -9.15
N GLY A 201 -23.37 9.57 -8.21
CA GLY A 201 -23.18 9.78 -6.77
C GLY A 201 -21.70 9.82 -6.37
N LYS A 202 -21.43 10.34 -5.17
CA LYS A 202 -20.07 10.45 -4.62
C LYS A 202 -19.64 9.15 -3.96
N VAL A 203 -18.35 8.83 -4.00
CA VAL A 203 -17.79 7.65 -3.35
C VAL A 203 -17.09 8.01 -2.05
N ARG A 204 -17.27 7.16 -1.04
CA ARG A 204 -16.56 7.21 0.22
C ARG A 204 -15.38 6.24 0.20
N PHE A 205 -14.24 6.63 0.77
CA PHE A 205 -13.11 5.73 0.96
C PHE A 205 -13.31 4.89 2.23
N ASP A 206 -13.35 3.56 2.09
CA ASP A 206 -13.56 2.62 3.20
C ASP A 206 -12.23 2.10 3.80
N GLY A 207 -11.10 2.47 3.21
CA GLY A 207 -9.77 2.04 3.66
C GLY A 207 -9.09 1.04 2.73
N TYR A 208 -8.05 0.39 3.25
CA TYR A 208 -7.26 -0.61 2.54
C TYR A 208 -7.57 -2.03 3.03
N PHE A 209 -7.47 -2.99 2.12
CA PHE A 209 -7.68 -4.40 2.44
C PHE A 209 -6.54 -5.23 1.86
N LEU A 210 -5.97 -6.13 2.67
CA LEU A 210 -4.97 -7.08 2.21
C LEU A 210 -5.62 -8.07 1.24
N LYS A 211 -4.99 -8.30 0.09
CA LYS A 211 -5.45 -9.30 -0.88
C LYS A 211 -4.52 -10.50 -0.95
N ILE A 212 -3.22 -10.24 -1.14
CA ILE A 212 -2.20 -11.29 -1.26
C ILE A 212 -0.88 -10.80 -0.67
N GLY A 213 -0.29 -11.58 0.24
CA GLY A 213 0.86 -11.15 1.03
C GLY A 213 0.63 -9.77 1.66
N ALA A 214 1.57 -8.86 1.45
CA ALA A 214 1.47 -7.45 1.86
C ALA A 214 0.79 -6.53 0.81
N ALA A 215 0.40 -7.05 -0.35
CA ALA A 215 -0.26 -6.28 -1.39
C ALA A 215 -1.72 -6.01 -1.00
N MET A 216 -2.10 -4.74 -1.10
CA MET A 216 -3.41 -4.25 -0.70
C MET A 216 -4.23 -3.78 -1.90
N VAL A 217 -5.53 -3.66 -1.69
CA VAL A 217 -6.46 -3.02 -2.62
C VAL A 217 -7.23 -1.97 -1.83
N PRO A 218 -7.35 -0.72 -2.32
CA PRO A 218 -8.23 0.26 -1.72
C PRO A 218 -9.69 -0.16 -1.91
N LYS A 219 -10.58 0.26 -1.02
CA LYS A 219 -12.02 0.07 -1.19
C LYS A 219 -12.73 1.41 -1.14
N PHE A 220 -13.65 1.59 -2.07
CA PHE A 220 -14.56 2.71 -2.15
C PHE A 220 -15.98 2.18 -2.25
N THR A 221 -16.91 2.87 -1.59
CA THR A 221 -18.35 2.59 -1.68
C THR A 221 -19.08 3.84 -2.14
N CYS A 222 -19.91 3.71 -3.18
CA CYS A 222 -20.76 4.80 -3.65
C CYS A 222 -21.91 5.05 -2.67
N GLU A 223 -22.07 6.30 -2.24
CA GLU A 223 -23.15 6.70 -1.32
C GLU A 223 -24.52 6.76 -2.00
N GLY A 224 -24.56 6.88 -3.34
CA GLY A 224 -25.81 6.93 -4.11
C GLY A 224 -26.39 5.56 -4.44
N CYS A 225 -25.57 4.62 -4.91
CA CYS A 225 -26.04 3.30 -5.37
C CYS A 225 -25.43 2.10 -4.62
N GLY A 226 -24.60 2.34 -3.61
CA GLY A 226 -23.99 1.28 -2.79
C GLY A 226 -22.90 0.45 -3.47
N ARG A 227 -22.58 0.72 -4.75
CA ARG A 227 -21.56 -0.03 -5.50
C ARG A 227 -20.18 0.13 -4.87
N THR A 228 -19.42 -0.96 -4.89
CA THR A 228 -18.04 -0.99 -4.37
C THR A 228 -17.02 -1.09 -5.50
N SER A 229 -15.85 -0.48 -5.33
CA SER A 229 -14.73 -0.59 -6.26
C SER A 229 -13.41 -0.23 -5.60
N ASP A 230 -12.30 -0.42 -6.30
CA ASP A 230 -10.97 0.06 -5.94
C ASP A 230 -10.65 1.46 -6.48
N GLY A 231 -11.68 2.16 -6.97
CA GLY A 231 -11.58 3.44 -7.67
C GLY A 231 -11.82 3.30 -9.17
N CYS A 232 -11.71 2.09 -9.74
CA CYS A 232 -11.96 1.85 -11.16
C CYS A 232 -13.40 2.14 -11.59
N GLN A 233 -14.38 2.20 -10.67
CA GLN A 233 -15.77 2.52 -11.02
C GLN A 233 -16.15 4.00 -10.89
N THR A 234 -15.15 4.87 -10.80
CA THR A 234 -15.33 6.32 -10.77
C THR A 234 -14.71 6.95 -12.00
N TYR A 235 -15.28 8.06 -12.49
CA TYR A 235 -14.73 8.74 -13.66
C TYR A 235 -13.28 9.20 -13.44
N GLU A 236 -13.03 9.87 -12.32
CA GLU A 236 -11.73 10.44 -11.98
C GLU A 236 -10.73 9.34 -11.62
N GLY A 237 -11.15 8.31 -10.88
CA GLY A 237 -10.30 7.18 -10.54
C GLY A 237 -9.90 6.35 -11.76
N PHE A 238 -10.81 6.13 -12.70
CA PHE A 238 -10.52 5.42 -13.95
C PHE A 238 -9.43 6.14 -14.78
N HIS A 239 -9.52 7.48 -14.89
CA HIS A 239 -8.46 8.27 -15.53
C HIS A 239 -7.12 8.12 -14.81
N LYS A 240 -7.11 8.13 -13.47
CA LYS A 240 -5.87 8.01 -12.69
C LYS A 240 -5.24 6.62 -12.73
N LEU A 241 -6.05 5.58 -12.85
CA LEU A 241 -5.59 4.19 -12.88
C LEU A 241 -5.13 3.77 -14.27
N TYR A 242 -5.94 4.05 -15.30
CA TYR A 242 -5.77 3.49 -16.64
C TYR A 242 -5.43 4.54 -17.70
N ASN A 243 -5.18 5.80 -17.30
CA ASN A 243 -4.83 6.91 -18.19
C ASN A 243 -5.76 7.04 -19.41
N SER A 244 -7.05 6.74 -19.23
CA SER A 244 -8.05 6.71 -20.29
C SER A 244 -9.41 7.18 -19.76
N CYS A 245 -10.29 7.62 -20.66
CA CYS A 245 -11.65 7.99 -20.28
C CYS A 245 -12.57 6.76 -20.35
N PRO A 246 -13.37 6.47 -19.31
CA PRO A 246 -14.27 5.33 -19.33
C PRO A 246 -15.36 5.46 -20.42
N VAL A 247 -15.68 6.68 -20.85
CA VAL A 247 -16.62 6.90 -21.96
C VAL A 247 -16.04 6.39 -23.28
N ASP A 248 -14.75 6.60 -23.55
CA ASP A 248 -14.11 6.10 -24.77
C ASP A 248 -14.04 4.58 -24.77
N VAL A 249 -13.77 3.98 -23.61
CA VAL A 249 -13.79 2.52 -23.43
C VAL A 249 -15.21 1.98 -23.63
N ALA A 250 -16.23 2.67 -23.12
CA ALA A 250 -17.64 2.29 -23.30
C ALA A 250 -18.10 2.32 -24.76
N ARG A 251 -17.59 3.25 -25.58
CA ARG A 251 -17.87 3.31 -27.04
C ARG A 251 -17.46 2.03 -27.77
N GLN A 252 -16.48 1.30 -27.24
CA GLN A 252 -16.06 0.01 -27.77
C GLN A 252 -16.93 -1.15 -27.28
N LYS A 253 -18.14 -0.86 -26.76
CA LYS A 253 -19.08 -1.85 -26.20
C LYS A 253 -18.50 -2.65 -25.02
N ILE A 254 -17.60 -2.02 -24.27
CA ILE A 254 -17.04 -2.57 -23.04
C ILE A 254 -17.86 -2.05 -21.85
N ARG A 255 -18.23 -2.96 -20.95
CA ARG A 255 -18.97 -2.64 -19.71
C ARG A 255 -18.08 -2.71 -18.47
N PHE A 256 -18.53 -2.03 -17.42
CA PHE A 256 -17.76 -1.79 -16.21
C PHE A 256 -18.24 -2.64 -15.02
N ASP A 257 -17.34 -3.40 -14.41
CA ASP A 257 -17.42 -3.85 -13.02
C ASP A 257 -15.99 -3.88 -12.43
N CYS A 258 -15.83 -4.13 -11.14
CA CYS A 258 -14.54 -4.16 -10.47
C CYS A 258 -14.18 -5.61 -10.19
N GLY A 259 -13.05 -6.09 -10.70
CA GLY A 259 -12.61 -7.46 -10.47
C GLY A 259 -12.17 -7.68 -9.03
N ARG A 260 -11.67 -6.64 -8.35
CA ARG A 260 -11.28 -6.73 -6.94
C ARG A 260 -12.45 -6.65 -5.96
N TRP A 261 -13.49 -5.90 -6.32
CA TRP A 261 -14.72 -5.67 -5.55
C TRP A 261 -15.96 -5.82 -6.45
N PRO A 262 -16.29 -7.05 -6.88
CA PRO A 262 -17.35 -7.28 -7.86
C PRO A 262 -18.71 -6.91 -7.30
N ASN A 263 -19.55 -6.32 -8.17
CA ASN A 263 -20.93 -5.99 -7.85
C ASN A 263 -21.92 -6.93 -8.57
N HIS A 264 -21.40 -7.89 -9.35
CA HIS A 264 -22.18 -8.85 -10.15
C HIS A 264 -23.17 -8.15 -11.09
N LYS A 265 -22.76 -6.96 -11.56
CA LYS A 265 -23.57 -6.09 -12.40
C LYS A 265 -22.64 -5.18 -13.20
N LEU A 266 -22.53 -5.48 -14.49
CA LEU A 266 -21.88 -4.67 -15.50
C LEU A 266 -22.69 -3.41 -15.75
N ILE A 267 -22.02 -2.26 -15.84
CA ILE A 267 -22.65 -0.94 -16.07
C ILE A 267 -21.96 -0.21 -17.22
N SER A 268 -22.65 0.76 -17.82
CA SER A 268 -22.05 1.75 -18.72
C SER A 268 -22.09 3.13 -18.07
N PRO A 269 -21.07 3.98 -18.26
CA PRO A 269 -21.00 5.30 -17.65
C PRO A 269 -22.20 6.16 -18.06
N ARG A 270 -22.77 6.91 -17.10
CA ARG A 270 -23.93 7.79 -17.32
C ARG A 270 -23.58 9.26 -17.17
N GLY A 271 -24.01 10.04 -18.15
CA GLY A 271 -23.80 11.48 -18.16
C GLY A 271 -22.37 11.88 -18.58
N PRO A 272 -22.07 13.19 -18.53
CA PRO A 272 -20.78 13.70 -18.95
C PRO A 272 -19.69 13.35 -17.95
N CYS A 273 -18.52 12.95 -18.45
CA CYS A 273 -17.36 12.76 -17.60
C CYS A 273 -16.96 14.09 -16.95
N PRO A 274 -16.78 14.14 -15.62
CA PRO A 274 -16.37 15.36 -14.93
C PRO A 274 -14.97 15.84 -15.32
N VAL A 275 -14.09 14.93 -15.77
CA VAL A 275 -12.68 15.19 -16.12
C VAL A 275 -12.54 15.82 -17.51
N ASP A 276 -13.04 15.15 -18.55
CA ASP A 276 -12.82 15.54 -19.95
C ASP A 276 -14.10 15.93 -20.70
N LYS A 277 -15.24 15.96 -20.00
CA LYS A 277 -16.57 16.36 -20.50
C LYS A 277 -17.14 15.48 -21.62
N LYS A 278 -16.52 14.32 -21.92
CA LYS A 278 -17.07 13.38 -22.92
C LYS A 278 -18.37 12.77 -22.43
N THR A 279 -19.27 12.51 -23.37
CA THR A 279 -20.56 11.85 -23.16
C THR A 279 -20.64 10.59 -24.00
N LEU A 280 -21.32 9.58 -23.45
CA LEU A 280 -21.64 8.37 -24.19
C LEU A 280 -22.97 8.59 -24.92
N ASP A 281 -22.96 8.41 -26.24
CA ASP A 281 -24.17 8.55 -27.04
C ASP A 281 -25.15 7.42 -26.72
N ILE A 282 -26.46 7.70 -26.87
CA ILE A 282 -27.50 6.74 -26.50
C ILE A 282 -27.42 5.43 -27.29
N TRP A 283 -26.89 5.49 -28.52
CA TRP A 283 -26.67 4.33 -29.40
C TRP A 283 -25.47 3.47 -28.96
N ASP A 284 -24.52 4.09 -28.25
CA ASP A 284 -23.34 3.41 -27.73
C ASP A 284 -23.57 2.84 -26.34
N TRP A 285 -24.48 3.44 -25.58
CA TRP A 285 -24.84 3.01 -24.23
C TRP A 285 -25.43 1.59 -24.20
N GLU A 286 -24.89 0.76 -23.31
CA GLU A 286 -25.43 -0.58 -23.07
C GLU A 286 -26.16 -0.63 -21.72
N PRO A 287 -27.33 -1.30 -21.65
CA PRO A 287 -28.03 -1.46 -20.40
C PRO A 287 -27.23 -2.31 -19.42
N PRO A 288 -27.36 -2.03 -18.11
CA PRO A 288 -26.69 -2.83 -17.11
C PRO A 288 -27.11 -4.31 -17.18
N ALA A 289 -26.16 -5.22 -17.00
CA ALA A 289 -26.41 -6.66 -17.05
C ALA A 289 -25.72 -7.39 -15.88
N SER A 290 -26.42 -8.35 -15.30
CA SER A 290 -25.88 -9.21 -14.23
C SER A 290 -25.16 -10.44 -14.78
N TYR A 291 -24.21 -10.97 -14.01
CA TYR A 291 -23.43 -12.16 -14.33
C TYR A 291 -22.96 -12.87 -13.05
#